data_AF-A0A284RK42-F1
#
_entry.id   AF-A0A284RK42-F1
#
_cell.length_a   1.000
_cell.length_b   1.000
_cell.length_c   1.000
_cell.angle_alpha   90.00
_cell.angle_beta   90.00
_cell.angle_gamma   90.00
#
_symmetry.space_group_name_H-M   'P 1'
#
loop_
_entity.id
_entity.type
_entity.pdbx_description
1 polymer ?
#
loop_
_entity_poly.entity_id
_entity_poly.type
_entity_poly.pdbx_seq_one_letter_code
_entity_poly.pdbx_strand_id
1 'polypeptide(L)'
;MHVGISLSFLLVATTFSKDFGEVSAESTVPSATSIPSTTTSLPSNSAISTVFTATTSFPPVGSIPRDYSSEGLERLWDIVGPVDPPPFTTTRIPTASITLPSSPPPLYPPFYAPAPKDVLPDLKFPKDFVFGVDTAAYQVEGATKNEGKGPTMWDWASRQPNAIADNTTADVVDLQYFLYKEDIERSAALGVKAHSFSISWARIYPFGAADSPLNSAGIAHYSDGMSFNFLKAGSRTNSRSQ
;
A
#
# COMPACT_ATOMS: atom_id res chain seq x y z
N MET A 1 -13.56 2.91 15.84
CA MET A 1 -12.86 4.21 15.76
C MET A 1 -11.48 4.05 16.42
N HIS A 2 -10.46 3.80 15.61
CA HIS A 2 -9.02 4.06 15.81
C HIS A 2 -8.36 3.55 14.52
N VAL A 3 -7.93 4.51 13.70
CA VAL A 3 -7.33 4.25 12.39
C VAL A 3 -5.92 3.73 12.64
N GLY A 4 -5.61 2.56 12.10
CA GLY A 4 -4.32 1.90 12.26
C GLY A 4 -3.19 2.78 11.75
N ILE A 5 -2.21 3.02 12.61
CA ILE A 5 -0.96 3.69 12.30
C ILE A 5 -0.23 2.82 11.27
N SER A 6 -0.15 3.30 10.03
CA SER A 6 0.81 2.78 9.05
C SER A 6 2.19 3.12 9.55
N LEU A 7 3.00 2.12 9.91
CA LEU A 7 4.43 2.31 10.08
C LEU A 7 5.07 2.33 8.68
N SER A 8 4.81 3.40 7.93
CA SER A 8 5.49 3.69 6.67
C SER A 8 6.89 4.19 7.01
N PHE A 9 7.92 3.37 6.80
CA PHE A 9 9.27 3.91 6.68
C PHE A 9 9.36 4.64 5.34
N LEU A 10 9.20 5.97 5.41
CA LEU A 10 9.39 6.86 4.27
C LEU A 10 10.88 6.92 3.95
N LEU A 11 11.33 6.19 2.91
CA LEU A 11 12.63 6.47 2.31
C LEU A 11 12.46 7.70 1.42
N VAL A 12 12.65 8.90 2.00
CA VAL A 12 12.79 10.11 1.20
C VAL A 12 14.16 10.10 0.54
N ALA A 13 14.23 9.73 -0.73
CA ALA A 13 15.41 10.01 -1.56
C ALA A 13 15.36 11.48 -2.00
N THR A 14 15.80 12.41 -1.13
CA THR A 14 16.13 13.78 -1.56
C THR A 14 17.64 13.85 -1.82
N THR A 15 18.01 13.98 -3.09
CA THR A 15 19.35 14.41 -3.49
C THR A 15 19.48 15.91 -3.20
N PHE A 16 20.29 16.29 -2.22
CA PHE A 16 20.81 17.66 -2.10
C PHE A 16 22.29 17.65 -1.69
N SER A 17 23.04 18.51 -2.37
CA SER A 17 24.50 18.67 -2.29
C SER A 17 24.95 19.14 -0.90
N LYS A 18 26.13 18.65 -0.50
CA LYS A 18 26.97 19.06 0.64
C LYS A 18 26.80 20.53 1.06
N ASP A 19 26.39 20.77 2.31
CA ASP A 19 27.26 21.30 3.37
C ASP A 19 26.50 21.67 4.67
N PHE A 20 27.23 21.59 5.79
CA PHE A 20 27.05 22.17 7.14
C PHE A 20 26.16 21.49 8.20
N GLY A 21 26.83 21.17 9.32
CA GLY A 21 26.53 21.79 10.63
C GLY A 21 25.67 20.99 11.61
N GLU A 22 26.32 20.42 12.63
CA GLU A 22 25.65 19.79 13.79
C GLU A 22 25.02 20.86 14.69
N VAL A 23 23.70 20.79 14.89
CA VAL A 23 22.98 21.54 15.94
C VAL A 23 21.95 20.62 16.59
N SER A 24 22.18 20.28 17.86
CA SER A 24 21.24 19.53 18.70
C SER A 24 20.10 20.41 19.17
N ALA A 25 18.86 19.91 19.12
CA ALA A 25 17.71 20.52 19.80
C ALA A 25 16.87 19.43 20.47
N GLU A 26 16.62 19.64 21.77
CA GLU A 26 15.91 18.78 22.70
C GLU A 26 14.38 18.92 22.52
N SER A 27 13.64 17.80 22.55
CA SER A 27 12.18 17.77 22.33
C SER A 27 11.45 17.41 23.62
N THR A 28 10.67 18.35 24.15
CA THR A 28 9.75 18.13 25.28
C THR A 28 8.32 18.05 24.74
N VAL A 29 7.58 16.98 25.03
CA VAL A 29 6.18 16.77 24.56
C VAL A 29 5.21 16.82 25.75
N PRO A 30 4.15 17.63 25.75
CA PRO A 30 3.09 17.56 26.76
C PRO A 30 1.95 16.60 26.33
N SER A 31 1.40 15.84 27.30
CA SER A 31 0.28 14.90 27.13
C SER A 31 -1.09 15.59 27.00
N ALA A 32 -1.98 15.05 26.16
CA ALA A 32 -3.37 15.49 26.02
C ALA A 32 -4.35 14.53 26.72
N THR A 33 -5.40 15.10 27.34
CA THR A 33 -6.45 14.43 28.11
C THR A 33 -7.70 14.17 27.23
N SER A 34 -8.34 13.01 27.38
CA SER A 34 -9.52 12.58 26.58
C SER A 34 -10.86 13.08 27.12
N ILE A 35 -11.82 13.38 26.23
CA ILE A 35 -13.23 13.70 26.52
C ILE A 35 -14.14 12.54 26.01
N PRO A 36 -15.21 12.14 26.72
CA PRO A 36 -16.02 10.97 26.35
C PRO A 36 -17.10 11.26 25.31
N SER A 37 -17.39 10.27 24.45
CA SER A 37 -18.42 10.32 23.40
C SER A 37 -19.61 9.41 23.73
N THR A 38 -20.83 9.95 23.68
CA THR A 38 -22.11 9.24 23.88
C THR A 38 -22.44 8.38 22.66
N THR A 39 -22.92 7.13 22.87
CA THR A 39 -23.26 6.17 21.81
C THR A 39 -24.78 6.03 21.66
N THR A 40 -25.28 6.07 20.43
CA THR A 40 -26.68 5.74 20.09
C THR A 40 -26.73 4.33 19.49
N SER A 41 -27.52 3.42 20.05
CA SER A 41 -27.64 2.02 19.62
C SER A 41 -28.79 1.80 18.62
N LEU A 42 -28.58 0.95 17.61
CA LEU A 42 -29.61 0.38 16.73
C LEU A 42 -29.80 -1.13 17.01
N PRO A 43 -30.98 -1.71 16.72
CA PRO A 43 -31.41 -2.98 17.29
C PRO A 43 -30.77 -4.20 16.60
N SER A 44 -30.59 -5.24 17.40
CA SER A 44 -29.98 -6.52 17.11
C SER A 44 -30.88 -7.41 16.23
N ASN A 45 -30.40 -7.78 15.05
CA ASN A 45 -30.91 -8.93 14.30
C ASN A 45 -30.13 -10.18 14.71
N SER A 46 -30.85 -11.18 15.21
CA SER A 46 -30.34 -12.50 15.58
C SER A 46 -29.74 -13.20 14.36
N ALA A 47 -28.42 -13.26 14.28
CA ALA A 47 -27.70 -14.13 13.37
C ALA A 47 -27.21 -15.36 14.12
N ILE A 48 -27.37 -16.51 13.47
CA ILE A 48 -26.94 -17.84 13.91
C ILE A 48 -25.48 -17.77 14.38
N SER A 49 -25.26 -18.13 15.64
CA SER A 49 -23.92 -18.19 16.24
C SER A 49 -23.18 -19.40 15.67
N THR A 50 -22.51 -19.20 14.54
CA THR A 50 -21.45 -20.11 14.12
C THR A 50 -20.26 -19.82 15.03
N VAL A 51 -20.08 -20.67 16.04
CA VAL A 51 -18.91 -20.64 16.91
C VAL A 51 -17.69 -20.99 16.07
N PHE A 52 -16.99 -19.97 15.58
CA PHE A 52 -15.63 -20.15 15.07
C PHE A 52 -14.72 -20.32 16.29
N THR A 53 -14.45 -21.58 16.63
CA THR A 53 -13.32 -21.91 17.53
C THR A 53 -12.04 -21.40 16.88
N ALA A 54 -11.39 -20.42 17.52
CA ALA A 54 -10.04 -20.01 17.17
C ALA A 54 -9.11 -21.23 17.26
N THR A 55 -8.58 -21.69 16.13
CA THR A 55 -7.76 -22.91 16.10
C THR A 55 -6.27 -22.65 15.99
N THR A 56 -5.79 -21.42 15.84
CA THR A 56 -4.35 -21.16 15.75
C THR A 56 -3.92 -20.07 16.73
N SER A 57 -3.57 -20.48 17.95
CA SER A 57 -2.71 -19.65 18.81
C SER A 57 -1.41 -19.38 18.06
N PHE A 58 -0.98 -18.12 18.02
CA PHE A 58 0.34 -17.80 17.50
C PHE A 58 1.41 -18.58 18.29
N PRO A 59 2.42 -19.17 17.63
CA PRO A 59 3.44 -19.95 18.31
C PRO A 59 4.21 -19.10 19.33
N PRO A 60 4.62 -19.65 20.48
CA PRO A 60 5.45 -18.94 21.45
C PRO A 60 6.73 -18.39 20.81
N VAL A 61 7.20 -17.25 21.32
CA VAL A 61 8.45 -16.64 20.86
C VAL A 61 9.60 -17.65 21.02
N GLY A 62 10.32 -17.91 19.93
CA GLY A 62 11.45 -18.84 19.90
C GLY A 62 11.10 -20.31 19.68
N SER A 63 9.83 -20.68 19.52
CA SER A 63 9.44 -22.07 19.27
C SER A 63 9.61 -22.51 17.81
N ILE A 64 9.78 -21.58 16.88
CA ILE A 64 10.04 -21.86 15.46
C ILE A 64 11.56 -21.88 15.25
N PRO A 65 12.15 -22.97 14.71
CA PRO A 65 13.55 -23.00 14.34
C PRO A 65 13.90 -21.93 13.31
N ARG A 66 15.12 -21.36 13.38
CA ARG A 66 15.66 -20.51 12.31
C ARG A 66 16.06 -21.39 11.12
N ASP A 67 15.14 -21.53 10.20
CA ASP A 67 15.30 -22.29 8.97
C ASP A 67 14.98 -21.37 7.78
N TYR A 68 16.02 -20.94 7.08
CA TYR A 68 15.91 -20.03 5.93
C TYR A 68 15.78 -20.77 4.58
N SER A 69 15.49 -22.07 4.62
CA SER A 69 15.16 -22.87 3.44
C SER A 69 13.76 -22.55 2.92
N SER A 70 13.45 -23.03 1.72
CA SER A 70 12.11 -22.96 1.15
C SER A 70 11.09 -23.67 2.03
N GLU A 71 11.46 -24.80 2.63
CA GLU A 71 10.62 -25.55 3.58
C GLU A 71 10.35 -24.75 4.85
N GLY A 72 11.36 -24.01 5.34
CA GLY A 72 11.19 -23.07 6.45
C GLY A 72 10.19 -21.95 6.13
N LEU A 73 10.24 -21.40 4.91
CA LEU A 73 9.29 -20.40 4.45
C LEU A 73 7.86 -20.96 4.35
N GLU A 74 7.71 -22.19 3.84
CA GLU A 74 6.43 -22.88 3.79
C GLU A 74 5.84 -23.12 5.19
N ARG A 75 6.66 -23.52 6.17
CA ARG A 75 6.22 -23.64 7.57
C ARG A 75 5.69 -22.31 8.14
N LEU A 76 6.28 -21.18 7.76
CA LEU A 76 5.76 -19.87 8.16
C LEU A 76 4.39 -19.59 7.53
N TRP A 77 4.20 -19.96 6.27
CA TRP A 77 2.90 -19.85 5.60
C TRP A 77 1.86 -20.81 6.16
N ASP A 78 2.25 -22.00 6.62
CA ASP A 78 1.35 -22.96 7.27
C ASP A 78 0.73 -22.38 8.57
N ILE A 79 1.47 -21.52 9.29
CA ILE A 79 0.96 -20.82 10.50
C ILE A 79 -0.14 -19.82 10.12
N VAL A 80 0.03 -19.13 8.99
CA VAL A 80 -0.95 -18.17 8.46
C VAL A 80 -2.20 -18.91 7.97
N GLY A 81 -2.01 -20.04 7.28
CA GLY A 81 -3.07 -20.82 6.67
C GLY A 81 -3.23 -20.55 5.17
N PRO A 82 -4.37 -20.95 4.58
CA PRO A 82 -4.56 -20.90 3.13
C PRO A 82 -4.52 -19.47 2.59
N VAL A 83 -3.97 -19.33 1.38
CA VAL A 83 -3.84 -18.07 0.63
C VAL A 83 -4.54 -18.25 -0.70
N ASP A 84 -5.42 -17.32 -1.05
CA ASP A 84 -6.10 -17.33 -2.34
C ASP A 84 -5.11 -16.99 -3.47
N PRO A 85 -5.04 -17.80 -4.54
CA PRO A 85 -4.15 -17.52 -5.65
C PRO A 85 -4.66 -16.34 -6.49
N PRO A 86 -3.77 -15.50 -7.04
CA PRO A 86 -4.20 -14.45 -7.97
C PRO A 86 -4.73 -15.06 -9.27
N PRO A 87 -5.67 -14.40 -9.97
CA PRO A 87 -6.25 -14.89 -11.21
C PRO A 87 -5.25 -14.96 -12.39
N PHE A 88 -4.10 -14.30 -12.26
CA PHE A 88 -2.96 -14.37 -13.19
C PHE A 88 -1.67 -14.03 -12.44
N THR A 89 -0.53 -14.49 -12.98
CA THR A 89 0.79 -14.34 -12.35
C THR A 89 1.83 -13.68 -13.25
N THR A 90 1.39 -13.04 -14.33
CA THR A 90 2.28 -12.36 -15.29
C THR A 90 2.07 -10.86 -15.21
N THR A 91 3.16 -10.11 -15.07
CA THR A 91 3.12 -8.63 -15.12
C THR A 91 2.60 -8.18 -16.49
N ARG A 92 1.56 -7.35 -16.49
CA ARG A 92 1.00 -6.79 -17.73
C ARG A 92 1.83 -5.62 -18.24
N ILE A 93 2.06 -5.63 -19.55
CA ILE A 93 2.75 -4.54 -20.24
C ILE A 93 1.69 -3.77 -21.04
N PRO A 94 1.56 -2.45 -20.86
CA PRO A 94 0.63 -1.64 -21.62
C PRO A 94 0.95 -1.67 -23.13
N THR A 95 0.00 -2.13 -23.96
CA THR A 95 0.18 -2.24 -25.42
C THR A 95 -0.03 -0.91 -26.16
N ALA A 96 -0.75 0.04 -25.56
CA ALA A 96 -1.05 1.36 -26.14
C ALA A 96 -1.19 2.44 -25.06
N SER A 97 -1.08 3.71 -25.46
CA SER A 97 -1.40 4.85 -24.59
C SER A 97 -2.84 4.75 -24.08
N ILE A 98 -3.03 4.85 -22.77
CA ILE A 98 -4.35 4.77 -22.15
C ILE A 98 -5.22 5.96 -22.59
N THR A 99 -6.35 5.67 -23.23
CA THR A 99 -7.38 6.67 -23.53
C THR A 99 -8.30 6.82 -22.32
N LEU A 100 -8.36 8.03 -21.75
CA LEU A 100 -9.29 8.32 -20.67
C LEU A 100 -10.74 8.36 -21.18
N PRO A 101 -11.72 7.90 -20.37
CA PRO A 101 -13.12 8.11 -20.70
C PRO A 101 -13.46 9.61 -20.71
N SER A 102 -14.52 9.97 -21.42
CA SER A 102 -15.09 11.33 -21.34
C SER A 102 -15.50 11.65 -19.91
N SER A 103 -15.36 12.92 -19.51
CA SER A 103 -15.81 13.37 -18.19
C SER A 103 -17.29 13.01 -17.96
N PRO A 104 -17.64 12.50 -16.76
CA PRO A 104 -19.03 12.18 -16.46
C PRO A 104 -19.89 13.46 -16.49
N PRO A 105 -21.20 13.34 -16.80
CA PRO A 105 -22.11 14.48 -16.73
C PRO A 105 -22.17 15.03 -15.29
N PRO A 106 -22.44 16.33 -15.10
CA PRO A 106 -22.56 16.92 -13.76
C PRO A 106 -23.64 16.21 -12.93
N LEU A 107 -23.29 15.78 -11.72
CA LEU A 107 -24.23 15.13 -10.80
C LEU A 107 -25.27 16.12 -10.23
N TYR A 108 -24.88 17.40 -10.13
CA TYR A 108 -25.71 18.45 -9.56
C TYR A 108 -25.70 19.69 -10.47
N PRO A 109 -26.78 20.49 -10.43
CA PRO A 109 -26.79 21.79 -11.09
C PRO A 109 -25.67 22.71 -10.57
N PRO A 110 -25.09 23.59 -11.42
CA PRO A 110 -23.97 24.45 -11.04
C PRO A 110 -24.24 25.38 -9.84
N PHE A 111 -25.50 25.76 -9.60
CA PHE A 111 -25.86 26.59 -8.45
C PHE A 111 -25.79 25.84 -7.10
N TYR A 112 -25.92 24.51 -7.13
CA TYR A 112 -25.85 23.67 -5.92
C TYR A 112 -24.41 23.24 -5.63
N ALA A 113 -23.64 22.96 -6.69
CA ALA A 113 -22.22 22.59 -6.61
C ALA A 113 -21.38 23.52 -7.50
N PRO A 114 -21.05 24.73 -7.03
CA PRO A 114 -20.18 25.64 -7.78
C PRO A 114 -18.81 25.01 -7.99
N ALA A 115 -18.20 25.24 -9.15
CA ALA A 115 -16.87 24.70 -9.41
C ALA A 115 -15.84 25.37 -8.48
N PRO A 116 -14.75 24.68 -8.08
CA PRO A 116 -13.75 25.26 -7.19
C PRO A 116 -13.19 26.61 -7.67
N LYS A 117 -13.06 26.81 -8.99
CA LYS A 117 -12.64 28.09 -9.60
C LYS A 117 -13.60 29.25 -9.34
N ASP A 118 -14.88 28.98 -9.09
CA ASP A 118 -15.91 29.99 -8.87
C ASP A 118 -15.99 30.37 -7.37
N VAL A 119 -15.43 29.53 -6.49
CA VAL A 119 -15.34 29.77 -5.04
C VAL A 119 -13.98 30.37 -4.67
N LEU A 120 -12.90 29.91 -5.30
CA LEU A 120 -11.51 30.27 -5.02
C LEU A 120 -10.77 30.64 -6.33
N PRO A 121 -11.09 31.79 -6.97
CA PRO A 121 -10.61 32.10 -8.32
C PRO A 121 -9.09 32.28 -8.41
N ASP A 122 -8.50 32.92 -7.39
CA ASP A 122 -7.09 33.35 -7.40
C ASP A 122 -6.15 32.39 -6.65
N LEU A 123 -6.68 31.36 -5.98
CA LEU A 123 -5.85 30.40 -5.28
C LEU A 123 -5.24 29.39 -6.27
N LYS A 124 -3.92 29.37 -6.30
CA LYS A 124 -3.11 28.37 -7.01
C LYS A 124 -2.15 27.74 -6.01
N PHE A 125 -1.84 26.46 -6.21
CA PHE A 125 -0.73 25.86 -5.50
C PHE A 125 0.59 26.56 -5.89
N PRO A 126 1.60 26.56 -4.99
CA PRO A 126 2.95 27.01 -5.34
C PRO A 126 3.46 26.35 -6.62
N LYS A 127 4.31 27.05 -7.37
CA LYS A 127 4.83 26.57 -8.68
C LYS A 127 5.42 25.17 -8.61
N ASP A 128 6.11 24.87 -7.50
CA ASP A 128 6.83 23.61 -7.30
C ASP A 128 6.01 22.57 -6.50
N PHE A 129 4.73 22.83 -6.29
CA PHE A 129 3.84 21.87 -5.64
C PHE A 129 3.63 20.64 -6.52
N VAL A 130 3.82 19.46 -5.94
CA VAL A 130 3.66 18.18 -6.62
C VAL A 130 2.38 17.51 -6.12
N PHE A 131 1.37 17.51 -6.98
CA PHE A 131 0.15 16.74 -6.73
C PHE A 131 0.36 15.28 -7.15
N GLY A 132 0.05 14.37 -6.24
CA GLY A 132 0.33 12.95 -6.38
C GLY A 132 -0.73 12.05 -5.78
N VAL A 133 -0.51 10.74 -5.91
CA VAL A 133 -1.28 9.68 -5.26
C VAL A 133 -0.35 8.87 -4.34
N ASP A 134 -0.92 8.12 -3.41
CA ASP A 134 -0.17 7.29 -2.46
C ASP A 134 -0.81 5.91 -2.34
N THR A 135 0.00 4.87 -2.21
CA THR A 135 -0.45 3.50 -1.98
C THR A 135 0.44 2.79 -0.94
N ALA A 136 -0.11 1.78 -0.27
CA ALA A 136 0.68 0.91 0.61
C ALA A 136 0.68 -0.52 0.09
N ALA A 137 1.86 -1.16 0.04
CA ALA A 137 2.06 -2.47 -0.57
C ALA A 137 0.99 -3.50 -0.17
N TYR A 138 0.73 -3.63 1.15
CA TYR A 138 -0.25 -4.59 1.67
C TYR A 138 -1.68 -4.34 1.21
N GLN A 139 -2.05 -3.09 0.93
CA GLN A 139 -3.42 -2.72 0.57
C GLN A 139 -3.74 -2.98 -0.90
N VAL A 140 -2.73 -2.97 -1.78
CA VAL A 140 -2.94 -2.89 -3.23
C VAL A 140 -2.21 -3.97 -4.03
N GLU A 141 -1.12 -4.54 -3.53
CA GLU A 141 -0.28 -5.44 -4.34
C GLU A 141 -0.95 -6.81 -4.57
N GLY A 142 -1.48 -7.41 -3.51
CA GLY A 142 -1.90 -8.82 -3.52
C GLY A 142 -0.72 -9.74 -3.75
N ALA A 143 -0.95 -10.85 -4.46
CA ALA A 143 0.10 -11.82 -4.79
C ALA A 143 0.88 -12.25 -3.52
N THR A 144 0.11 -12.51 -2.45
CA THR A 144 0.60 -12.50 -1.06
C THR A 144 1.61 -13.60 -0.76
N LYS A 145 1.56 -14.71 -1.50
CA LYS A 145 2.49 -15.85 -1.41
C LYS A 145 3.28 -16.07 -2.73
N ASN A 146 3.33 -15.08 -3.62
CA ASN A 146 4.08 -15.20 -4.88
C ASN A 146 5.56 -14.81 -4.72
N GLU A 147 6.41 -15.41 -5.56
CA GLU A 147 7.80 -15.01 -5.79
C GLU A 147 8.62 -14.86 -4.50
N GLY A 148 8.45 -15.79 -3.56
CA GLY A 148 9.26 -15.86 -2.35
C GLY A 148 8.92 -14.83 -1.27
N LYS A 149 7.79 -14.12 -1.37
CA LYS A 149 7.31 -13.25 -0.29
C LYS A 149 7.06 -14.07 0.99
N GLY A 150 7.50 -13.54 2.13
CA GLY A 150 7.16 -14.08 3.45
C GLY A 150 5.82 -13.61 4.00
N PRO A 151 5.27 -14.33 4.98
CA PRO A 151 4.07 -13.90 5.68
C PRO A 151 4.35 -12.72 6.60
N THR A 152 3.35 -11.87 6.79
CA THR A 152 3.36 -10.74 7.72
C THR A 152 2.40 -10.98 8.89
N MET A 153 2.49 -10.15 9.93
CA MET A 153 1.50 -10.15 11.01
C MET A 153 0.07 -9.91 10.49
N TRP A 154 -0.07 -9.05 9.47
CA TRP A 154 -1.38 -8.78 8.87
C TRP A 154 -1.95 -9.99 8.14
N ASP A 155 -1.11 -10.80 7.50
CA ASP A 155 -1.54 -12.03 6.83
C ASP A 155 -2.16 -13.02 7.82
N TRP A 156 -1.57 -13.16 9.01
CA TRP A 156 -2.11 -13.99 10.08
C TRP A 156 -3.34 -13.35 10.74
N ALA A 157 -3.27 -12.05 11.06
CA ALA A 157 -4.30 -11.34 11.81
C ALA A 157 -5.61 -11.23 11.02
N SER A 158 -5.55 -10.99 9.70
CA SER A 158 -6.74 -10.87 8.86
C SER A 158 -7.57 -12.15 8.79
N ARG A 159 -6.95 -13.29 9.08
CA ARG A 159 -7.58 -14.62 9.11
C ARG A 159 -8.14 -15.00 10.47
N GLN A 160 -7.95 -14.16 11.49
CA GLN A 160 -8.54 -14.42 12.80
C GLN A 160 -10.05 -14.09 12.76
N PRO A 161 -10.89 -14.89 13.42
CA PRO A 161 -12.34 -14.68 13.41
C PRO A 161 -12.71 -13.27 13.85
N ASN A 162 -13.51 -12.56 13.02
CA ASN A 162 -13.98 -11.20 13.26
C ASN A 162 -12.87 -10.13 13.38
N ALA A 163 -11.63 -10.42 12.96
CA ALA A 163 -10.56 -9.42 12.93
C ALA A 163 -10.78 -8.38 11.84
N ILE A 164 -11.35 -8.79 10.71
CA ILE A 164 -11.78 -7.93 9.61
C ILE A 164 -13.31 -7.97 9.53
N ALA A 165 -13.96 -6.80 9.41
CA ALA A 165 -15.40 -6.67 9.49
C ALA A 165 -16.17 -7.49 8.43
N ASP A 166 -15.58 -7.68 7.26
CA ASP A 166 -16.13 -8.47 6.14
C ASP A 166 -15.39 -9.80 5.93
N ASN A 167 -14.50 -10.18 6.84
CA ASN A 167 -13.65 -11.37 6.77
C ASN A 167 -12.78 -11.47 5.49
N THR A 168 -12.44 -10.34 4.86
CA THR A 168 -11.55 -10.33 3.70
C THR A 168 -10.07 -10.45 4.08
N THR A 169 -9.24 -10.85 3.12
CA THR A 169 -7.77 -10.93 3.23
C THR A 169 -7.11 -10.05 2.17
N ALA A 170 -5.81 -9.80 2.32
CA ALA A 170 -5.03 -9.06 1.34
C ALA A 170 -4.42 -9.96 0.23
N ASP A 171 -4.97 -11.16 -0.01
CA ASP A 171 -4.34 -12.15 -0.88
C ASP A 171 -4.28 -11.70 -2.36
N VAL A 172 -5.34 -11.04 -2.81
CA VAL A 172 -5.55 -10.64 -4.21
C VAL A 172 -5.61 -9.12 -4.37
N VAL A 173 -6.48 -8.44 -3.60
CA VAL A 173 -6.73 -6.97 -3.63
C VAL A 173 -6.79 -6.40 -5.06
N ASP A 174 -6.16 -5.27 -5.33
CA ASP A 174 -6.16 -4.59 -6.63
C ASP A 174 -5.20 -5.24 -7.66
N LEU A 175 -4.43 -6.26 -7.26
CA LEU A 175 -3.43 -6.94 -8.08
C LEU A 175 -2.34 -6.00 -8.64
N GLN A 176 -2.03 -4.91 -7.93
CA GLN A 176 -1.02 -3.95 -8.37
C GLN A 176 0.35 -4.63 -8.57
N TYR A 177 0.64 -5.76 -7.89
CA TYR A 177 1.88 -6.52 -8.10
C TYR A 177 2.10 -6.92 -9.57
N PHE A 178 1.02 -7.24 -10.30
CA PHE A 178 1.08 -7.60 -11.70
C PHE A 178 0.58 -6.50 -12.65
N LEU A 179 -0.10 -5.47 -12.12
CA LEU A 179 -0.71 -4.40 -12.91
C LEU A 179 -0.01 -3.04 -12.81
N TYR A 180 1.03 -2.89 -11.98
CA TYR A 180 1.67 -1.61 -11.70
C TYR A 180 2.09 -0.81 -12.95
N LYS A 181 2.52 -1.47 -14.04
CA LYS A 181 2.87 -0.77 -15.29
C LYS A 181 1.66 -0.11 -15.92
N GLU A 182 0.50 -0.76 -15.92
CA GLU A 182 -0.74 -0.16 -16.38
C GLU A 182 -1.22 0.95 -15.45
N ASP A 183 -1.08 0.78 -14.14
CA ASP A 183 -1.49 1.79 -13.16
C ASP A 183 -0.63 3.06 -13.23
N ILE A 184 0.67 2.91 -13.51
CA ILE A 184 1.59 4.03 -13.79
C ILE A 184 1.13 4.79 -15.04
N GLU A 185 0.75 4.10 -16.12
CA GLU A 185 0.23 4.75 -17.33
C GLU A 185 -1.11 5.45 -17.08
N ARG A 186 -2.04 4.82 -16.36
CA ARG A 186 -3.35 5.40 -16.01
C ARG A 186 -3.17 6.67 -15.16
N SER A 187 -2.32 6.60 -14.15
CA SER A 187 -1.98 7.74 -13.29
C SER A 187 -1.35 8.87 -14.10
N ALA A 188 -0.43 8.53 -15.01
CA ALA A 188 0.19 9.49 -15.92
C ALA A 188 -0.84 10.15 -16.87
N ALA A 189 -1.79 9.39 -17.40
CA ALA A 189 -2.85 9.89 -18.27
C ALA A 189 -3.78 10.88 -17.54
N LEU A 190 -4.05 10.64 -16.25
CA LEU A 190 -4.78 11.56 -15.37
C LEU A 190 -4.01 12.84 -15.00
N GLY A 191 -2.73 12.94 -15.40
CA GLY A 191 -1.88 14.09 -15.09
C GLY A 191 -1.27 14.07 -13.70
N VAL A 192 -1.31 12.92 -13.01
CA VAL A 192 -0.63 12.71 -11.72
C VAL A 192 0.88 12.82 -11.91
N LYS A 193 1.54 13.60 -11.06
CA LYS A 193 2.98 13.90 -11.19
C LYS A 193 3.85 13.10 -10.25
N ALA A 194 3.30 12.63 -9.13
CA ALA A 194 4.01 11.79 -8.17
C ALA A 194 3.14 10.62 -7.72
N HIS A 195 3.79 9.49 -7.47
CA HIS A 195 3.20 8.33 -6.83
C HIS A 195 4.11 7.94 -5.68
N SER A 196 3.60 8.08 -4.46
CA SER A 196 4.23 7.53 -3.27
C SER A 196 3.76 6.09 -3.09
N PHE A 197 4.69 5.20 -2.74
CA PHE A 197 4.37 3.80 -2.47
C PHE A 197 5.28 3.28 -1.36
N SER A 198 4.81 2.31 -0.60
CA SER A 198 5.66 1.57 0.35
C SER A 198 6.21 0.28 -0.27
N ILE A 199 7.35 -0.15 0.25
CA ILE A 199 7.98 -1.43 -0.10
C ILE A 199 7.57 -2.46 0.94
N SER A 200 7.08 -3.62 0.48
CA SER A 200 6.81 -4.76 1.36
C SER A 200 8.12 -5.35 1.87
N TRP A 201 8.40 -5.16 3.16
CA TRP A 201 9.59 -5.73 3.79
C TRP A 201 9.66 -7.25 3.58
N ALA A 202 8.51 -7.94 3.69
CA ALA A 202 8.43 -9.38 3.53
C ALA A 202 8.71 -9.86 2.09
N ARG A 203 8.69 -8.96 1.09
CA ARG A 203 9.21 -9.28 -0.25
C ARG A 203 10.72 -9.13 -0.36
N ILE A 204 11.35 -8.31 0.48
CA ILE A 204 12.81 -8.10 0.47
C ILE A 204 13.51 -9.11 1.38
N TYR A 205 13.03 -9.24 2.62
CA TYR A 205 13.46 -10.20 3.63
C TYR A 205 12.27 -11.09 4.03
N PRO A 206 12.08 -12.26 3.38
CA PRO A 206 10.94 -13.14 3.64
C PRO A 206 10.85 -13.63 5.08
N PHE A 207 11.99 -13.78 5.75
CA PHE A 207 12.06 -14.24 7.13
C PHE A 207 12.13 -13.09 8.16
N GLY A 208 12.17 -11.83 7.70
CA GLY A 208 12.22 -10.65 8.57
C GLY A 208 13.49 -10.51 9.42
N ALA A 209 14.51 -11.34 9.20
CA ALA A 209 15.75 -11.36 9.99
C ALA A 209 16.94 -10.83 9.18
N ALA A 210 17.84 -10.09 9.84
CA ALA A 210 18.99 -9.46 9.18
C ALA A 210 20.01 -10.46 8.60
N ASP A 211 20.10 -11.65 9.20
CA ASP A 211 20.94 -12.77 8.77
C ASP A 211 20.23 -13.69 7.75
N SER A 212 18.99 -13.38 7.39
CA SER A 212 18.23 -14.15 6.38
C SER A 212 18.58 -13.73 4.95
N PRO A 213 18.46 -14.65 3.98
CA PRO A 213 18.72 -14.34 2.58
C PRO A 213 17.72 -13.30 2.06
N LEU A 214 18.22 -12.42 1.19
CA LEU A 214 17.40 -11.50 0.41
C LEU A 214 16.63 -12.26 -0.67
N ASN A 215 15.41 -11.81 -0.94
CA ASN A 215 14.64 -12.27 -2.08
C ASN A 215 14.89 -11.36 -3.30
N SER A 216 15.64 -11.90 -4.27
CA SER A 216 15.99 -11.18 -5.50
C SER A 216 14.78 -10.85 -6.37
N ALA A 217 13.73 -11.67 -6.35
CA ALA A 217 12.51 -11.40 -7.12
C ALA A 217 11.77 -10.16 -6.59
N GLY A 218 11.66 -10.02 -5.26
CA GLY A 218 11.08 -8.82 -4.65
C GLY A 218 11.88 -7.56 -4.96
N ILE A 219 13.21 -7.63 -4.92
CA ILE A 219 14.08 -6.50 -5.31
C ILE A 219 13.87 -6.14 -6.79
N ALA A 220 13.85 -7.15 -7.66
CA ALA A 220 13.63 -6.96 -9.09
C ALA A 220 12.26 -6.32 -9.39
N HIS A 221 11.21 -6.72 -8.67
CA HIS A 221 9.86 -6.15 -8.80
C HIS A 221 9.86 -4.62 -8.56
N TYR A 222 10.35 -4.17 -7.41
CA TYR A 222 10.38 -2.73 -7.10
C TYR A 222 11.34 -1.96 -8.03
N SER A 223 12.47 -2.57 -8.39
CA SER A 223 13.42 -1.97 -9.34
C SER A 223 12.81 -1.77 -10.73
N ASP A 224 12.05 -2.75 -11.23
CA ASP A 224 11.36 -2.65 -12.54
C ASP A 224 10.26 -1.58 -12.50
N GLY A 225 9.46 -1.52 -11.43
CA GLY A 225 8.45 -0.48 -11.22
C GLY A 225 9.01 0.95 -11.23
N MET A 226 10.08 1.19 -10.45
CA MET A 226 10.76 2.48 -10.43
C MET A 226 11.34 2.83 -11.80
N SER A 227 12.05 1.88 -12.43
CA SER A 227 12.69 2.09 -13.74
C SER A 227 11.65 2.42 -14.82
N PHE A 228 10.54 1.69 -14.86
CA PHE A 228 9.43 1.93 -15.77
C PHE A 228 8.85 3.34 -15.60
N ASN A 229 8.61 3.77 -14.36
CA ASN A 229 8.09 5.11 -14.09
C ASN A 229 9.06 6.22 -14.54
N PHE A 230 10.36 6.08 -14.31
CA PHE A 230 11.38 7.04 -14.76
C PHE A 230 11.43 7.16 -16.29
N LEU A 231 11.43 6.03 -17.01
CA LEU A 231 11.43 6.03 -18.47
C LEU A 231 10.19 6.76 -19.03
N LYS A 232 9.02 6.54 -18.41
CA LYS A 232 7.77 7.21 -18.80
C LYS A 232 7.77 8.69 -18.42
N ALA A 233 8.38 9.08 -17.31
CA ALA A 233 8.52 10.49 -16.93
C ALA A 233 9.39 11.26 -17.94
N GLY A 234 10.57 10.74 -18.31
CA GLY A 234 11.45 11.38 -19.29
C GLY A 234 10.85 11.46 -20.70
N SER A 235 10.07 10.46 -21.11
CA SER A 235 9.34 10.53 -22.39
C SER A 235 8.28 11.64 -22.40
N ARG A 236 7.69 11.97 -21.24
CA ARG A 236 6.66 13.03 -21.11
C ARG A 236 7.25 14.44 -21.10
N THR A 237 8.45 14.63 -20.58
CA THR A 237 9.11 15.95 -20.60
C THR A 237 9.52 16.36 -22.01
N ASN A 238 9.98 15.41 -22.81
CA ASN A 238 10.47 15.68 -24.17
C ASN A 238 9.34 15.97 -25.18
N SER A 239 8.11 15.54 -24.92
CA SER A 239 6.96 15.79 -25.80
C SER A 239 6.23 17.11 -25.54
N ARG A 240 6.50 17.79 -24.41
CA ARG A 240 5.94 19.12 -24.08
C ARG A 240 6.84 20.28 -24.48
N SER A 241 8.03 20.01 -25.03
CA SER A 241 9.01 21.00 -25.46
C SER A 241 9.07 21.20 -26.98
N GLN A 242 8.04 20.77 -27.72
CA GLN A 242 7.87 20.95 -29.17
C GLN A 242 6.55 21.70 -29.42
#